data_AF-A0A8H7TPP9-F1
#
_entry.id   AF-A0A8H7TPP9-F1
#
_cell.length_a   1.000
_cell.length_b   1.000
_cell.length_c   1.000
_cell.angle_alpha   90.00
_cell.angle_beta   90.00
_cell.angle_gamma   90.00
#
_symmetry.space_group_name_H-M   'P 1'
#
loop_
_entity.id
_entity.type
_entity.pdbx_description
1 polymer ?
#
loop_
_entity_poly.entity_id
_entity_poly.type
_entity_poly.pdbx_seq_one_letter_code
_entity_poly.pdbx_strand_id
1 'polypeptide(L)'
;MEAMDISRRLEVLSKVFGKSFTFREPEPESHLEEKDLKEPPSNDIAQSAAEIPKSKGNAPRLFINDDVGPRASTAGAFDCQNYQLGEPLDADFPFVPWKVVTTYGELFIGKTNRPHQRSEPARANGAIPRFLDMVNQKLGISLAIPGGISTDKFFITFRNETPRPRYFQRSRDQKVLSLEELPAISDDDAQLFKSATPVAQKLFLETVSLVERVPKKDGRGKNNQKSQRKKLERKQMVADSQKLLGVASPDGVAEDVVLVCFDVEAIERPPNPISEIGIAILDTRDIAKTAPGPAGQEWWPLIKAHHLRVRELSALVNRDYVQGCPDAFNFGESTFPTKSETKEAILSILNPYIEDGRSIALVGHDIHQDIRYLFSLGIDLANIGSIKQTIDSQALHQVLRELDCGRGLSAVLSDLGISSKNLHNAGNDAVFTLRASIGLAIENTRKQAAKEKGEDYVPEMFAREPESPAEETAEVAKEAEVPMVVM
;
A
#
# COMPACT_ATOMS: atom_id res chain seq x y z
N MET A 1 31.59 -31.38 -24.12
CA MET A 1 32.01 -30.04 -23.67
C MET A 1 30.98 -29.37 -22.74
N GLU A 2 29.76 -29.93 -22.60
CA GLU A 2 28.62 -29.38 -21.83
C GLU A 2 28.70 -29.53 -20.29
N ALA A 3 29.20 -30.65 -19.77
CA ALA A 3 29.24 -30.87 -18.31
C ALA A 3 30.26 -29.98 -17.56
N MET A 4 31.21 -29.39 -18.31
CA MET A 4 32.32 -28.61 -17.75
C MET A 4 31.91 -27.16 -17.40
N ASP A 5 30.89 -26.59 -18.04
CA ASP A 5 30.47 -25.20 -17.82
C ASP A 5 29.55 -25.03 -16.60
N ILE A 6 28.56 -25.93 -16.44
CA ILE A 6 27.64 -25.92 -15.29
C ILE A 6 28.36 -26.20 -13.98
N SER A 7 29.34 -27.12 -13.99
CA SER A 7 30.15 -27.44 -12.81
C SER A 7 30.95 -26.23 -12.33
N ARG A 8 31.51 -25.44 -13.26
CA ARG A 8 32.28 -24.23 -12.94
C ARG A 8 31.39 -23.11 -12.37
N ARG A 9 30.16 -22.99 -12.86
CA ARG A 9 29.15 -22.04 -12.34
C ARG A 9 28.66 -22.41 -10.94
N LEU A 10 28.42 -23.70 -10.66
CA LEU A 10 28.07 -24.19 -9.32
C LEU A 10 29.18 -23.96 -8.29
N GLU A 11 30.45 -24.01 -8.72
CA GLU A 11 31.62 -23.73 -7.88
C GLU A 11 31.72 -22.24 -7.50
N VAL A 12 31.40 -21.34 -8.43
CA VAL A 12 31.31 -19.89 -8.17
C VAL A 12 30.16 -19.58 -7.21
N LEU A 13 28.98 -20.16 -7.45
CA LEU A 13 27.82 -20.03 -6.53
C LEU A 13 28.17 -20.54 -5.13
N SER A 14 28.91 -21.64 -5.04
CA SER A 14 29.33 -22.19 -3.74
C SER A 14 30.27 -21.27 -2.98
N LYS A 15 31.15 -20.53 -3.67
CA LYS A 15 32.04 -19.51 -3.06
C LYS A 15 31.30 -18.24 -2.64
N VAL A 16 30.32 -17.79 -3.43
CA VAL A 16 29.53 -16.58 -3.14
C VAL A 16 28.58 -16.79 -1.96
N PHE A 17 27.95 -17.96 -1.86
CA PHE A 17 26.93 -18.25 -0.86
C PHE A 17 27.40 -19.10 0.32
N GLY A 18 28.66 -19.57 0.30
CA GLY A 18 29.27 -20.38 1.36
C GLY A 18 28.62 -21.75 1.58
N LYS A 19 28.00 -22.34 0.54
CA LYS A 19 27.26 -23.62 0.60
C LYS A 19 27.49 -24.43 -0.68
N SER A 20 27.56 -25.76 -0.61
CA SER A 20 27.75 -26.62 -1.79
C SER A 20 26.44 -26.89 -2.54
N PHE A 21 26.46 -26.80 -3.87
CA PHE A 21 25.32 -27.08 -4.73
C PHE A 21 25.62 -28.25 -5.69
N THR A 22 24.68 -29.20 -5.84
CA THR A 22 24.77 -30.34 -6.78
C THR A 22 23.51 -30.50 -7.61
N PHE A 23 23.64 -31.12 -8.79
CA PHE A 23 22.50 -31.46 -9.65
C PHE A 23 21.72 -32.64 -9.07
N ARG A 24 20.40 -32.64 -9.24
CA ARG A 24 19.53 -33.76 -8.87
C ARG A 24 19.03 -34.42 -10.14
N GLU A 25 19.34 -35.69 -10.34
CA GLU A 25 18.84 -36.44 -11.49
C GLU A 25 17.32 -36.69 -11.36
N PRO A 26 16.57 -36.68 -12.47
CA PRO A 26 15.14 -36.94 -12.46
C PRO A 26 14.85 -38.43 -12.18
N GLU A 27 13.88 -38.69 -11.29
CA GLU A 27 13.36 -40.03 -11.00
C GLU A 27 12.48 -40.52 -12.18
N PRO A 28 12.53 -41.81 -12.55
CA PRO A 28 11.75 -42.35 -13.67
C PRO A 28 10.25 -42.44 -13.37
N GLU A 29 9.43 -42.04 -14.33
CA GLU A 29 7.95 -42.02 -14.25
C GLU A 29 7.35 -43.44 -14.21
N SER A 30 6.44 -43.70 -13.27
CA SER A 30 5.66 -44.94 -13.21
C SER A 30 4.40 -44.84 -14.08
N HIS A 31 4.26 -45.77 -15.03
CA HIS A 31 3.09 -45.96 -15.89
C HIS A 31 1.79 -46.19 -15.09
N LEU A 32 0.71 -45.50 -15.45
CA LEU A 32 -0.67 -45.88 -15.08
C LEU A 32 -1.46 -46.23 -16.35
N GLU A 33 -2.04 -47.43 -16.34
CA GLU A 33 -2.71 -48.10 -17.44
C GLU A 33 -4.02 -47.44 -17.90
N GLU A 34 -4.27 -47.50 -19.21
CA GLU A 34 -5.57 -47.27 -19.85
C GLU A 34 -6.59 -48.32 -19.41
N LYS A 35 -7.80 -47.90 -19.00
CA LYS A 35 -8.99 -48.77 -19.00
C LYS A 35 -10.21 -48.06 -19.61
N ASP A 36 -10.58 -48.61 -20.76
CA ASP A 36 -11.92 -48.82 -21.33
C ASP A 36 -12.89 -47.65 -21.52
N LEU A 37 -12.94 -47.22 -22.78
CA LEU A 37 -14.06 -46.56 -23.45
C LEU A 37 -15.32 -47.46 -23.46
N LYS A 38 -16.46 -46.93 -23.03
CA LYS A 38 -17.79 -47.42 -23.44
C LYS A 38 -18.68 -46.24 -23.83
N GLU A 39 -19.21 -46.32 -25.05
CA GLU A 39 -20.21 -45.42 -25.64
C GLU A 39 -21.66 -45.79 -25.19
N PRO A 40 -22.67 -44.93 -25.47
CA PRO A 40 -23.66 -44.46 -24.47
C PRO A 40 -25.03 -45.16 -24.56
N PRO A 41 -25.96 -44.90 -23.61
CA PRO A 41 -27.38 -45.08 -23.86
C PRO A 41 -28.11 -43.74 -24.09
N SER A 42 -29.21 -43.88 -24.82
CA SER A 42 -30.08 -42.89 -25.44
C SER A 42 -30.83 -41.94 -24.49
N ASN A 43 -31.20 -40.78 -25.05
CA ASN A 43 -32.14 -39.80 -24.49
C ASN A 43 -33.47 -40.43 -24.06
N ASP A 44 -33.89 -40.15 -22.82
CA ASP A 44 -35.29 -39.95 -22.48
C ASP A 44 -35.40 -38.77 -21.50
N ILE A 45 -36.24 -37.80 -21.90
CA ILE A 45 -36.56 -36.59 -21.15
C ILE A 45 -37.64 -36.97 -20.13
N ALA A 46 -37.32 -36.83 -18.84
CA ALA A 46 -38.33 -36.76 -17.78
C ALA A 46 -37.90 -35.80 -16.67
N GLN A 47 -38.79 -34.86 -16.39
CA GLN A 47 -38.72 -33.86 -15.33
C GLN A 47 -38.66 -34.53 -13.95
N SER A 48 -37.70 -34.14 -13.11
CA SER A 48 -37.95 -33.96 -11.67
C SER A 48 -36.88 -33.08 -11.03
N ALA A 49 -37.33 -32.08 -10.29
CA ALA A 49 -36.50 -31.29 -9.38
C ALA A 49 -36.06 -32.20 -8.23
N ALA A 50 -34.75 -32.48 -8.14
CA ALA A 50 -34.15 -33.19 -7.02
C ALA A 50 -32.85 -32.50 -6.59
N GLU A 51 -32.70 -32.40 -5.28
CA GLU A 51 -31.66 -31.68 -4.53
C GLU A 51 -30.24 -31.93 -5.05
N ILE A 52 -29.49 -30.85 -5.27
CA ILE A 52 -28.05 -30.92 -5.58
C ILE A 52 -27.31 -31.53 -4.36
N PRO A 53 -26.62 -32.67 -4.50
CA PRO A 53 -25.85 -33.24 -3.42
C PRO A 53 -24.67 -32.32 -3.09
N LYS A 54 -24.48 -31.99 -1.80
CA LYS A 54 -23.26 -31.32 -1.32
C LYS A 54 -22.06 -32.21 -1.61
N SER A 55 -21.25 -31.87 -2.61
CA SER A 55 -20.01 -32.60 -2.89
C SER A 55 -19.05 -32.48 -1.70
N LYS A 56 -18.74 -33.62 -1.07
CA LYS A 56 -17.61 -33.76 -0.15
C LYS A 56 -16.35 -33.97 -1.01
N GLY A 57 -15.52 -32.94 -1.15
CA GLY A 57 -14.18 -33.09 -1.75
C GLY A 57 -13.64 -31.79 -2.36
N ASN A 58 -12.30 -31.69 -2.47
CA ASN A 58 -11.56 -30.60 -3.14
C ASN A 58 -11.74 -30.60 -4.68
N ALA A 59 -12.92 -30.98 -5.19
CA ALA A 59 -13.17 -31.04 -6.62
C ALA A 59 -13.39 -29.61 -7.18
N PRO A 60 -12.87 -29.31 -8.38
CA PRO A 60 -13.21 -28.08 -9.11
C PRO A 60 -14.72 -28.00 -9.37
N ARG A 61 -15.28 -26.80 -9.39
CA ARG A 61 -16.71 -26.59 -9.66
C ARG A 61 -16.95 -26.70 -11.17
N LEU A 62 -17.89 -27.59 -11.57
CA LEU A 62 -18.37 -27.71 -12.95
C LEU A 62 -19.32 -26.56 -13.30
N PHE A 63 -19.37 -26.16 -14.58
CA PHE A 63 -20.40 -25.24 -15.07
C PHE A 63 -21.80 -25.83 -14.87
N ILE A 64 -22.69 -25.05 -14.25
CA ILE A 64 -24.14 -25.24 -14.35
C ILE A 64 -24.62 -24.16 -15.32
N ASN A 65 -25.45 -24.53 -16.29
CA ASN A 65 -25.71 -23.84 -17.58
C ASN A 65 -26.18 -22.36 -17.55
N ASP A 66 -26.18 -21.66 -16.41
CA ASP A 66 -26.50 -20.23 -16.30
C ASP A 66 -25.34 -19.36 -15.74
N ASP A 67 -24.21 -19.94 -15.34
CA ASP A 67 -23.01 -19.21 -14.87
C ASP A 67 -22.15 -18.72 -16.06
N VAL A 68 -22.73 -17.93 -16.97
CA VAL A 68 -21.93 -17.15 -17.95
C VAL A 68 -21.28 -16.00 -17.19
N GLY A 69 -20.18 -16.29 -16.49
CA GLY A 69 -19.28 -15.27 -15.96
C GLY A 69 -18.82 -14.35 -17.09
N PRO A 70 -18.57 -13.05 -16.81
CA PRO A 70 -18.19 -12.10 -17.85
C PRO A 70 -16.95 -12.62 -18.59
N ARG A 71 -17.05 -12.68 -19.92
CA ARG A 71 -15.90 -12.97 -20.80
C ARG A 71 -14.84 -11.90 -20.51
N ALA A 72 -13.67 -12.31 -20.08
CA ALA A 72 -12.57 -11.39 -19.83
C ALA A 72 -12.26 -10.61 -21.12
N SER A 73 -12.44 -9.29 -21.03
CA SER A 73 -11.95 -8.36 -22.04
C SER A 73 -10.42 -8.45 -22.10
N THR A 74 -9.83 -8.33 -23.29
CA THR A 74 -8.38 -8.13 -23.43
C THR A 74 -7.92 -6.76 -22.93
N ALA A 75 -8.84 -5.87 -22.56
CA ALA A 75 -8.54 -4.63 -21.87
C ALA A 75 -7.93 -4.93 -20.49
N GLY A 76 -6.63 -4.68 -20.33
CA GLY A 76 -5.89 -4.93 -19.09
C GLY A 76 -4.78 -6.00 -19.17
N ALA A 77 -4.51 -6.58 -20.34
CA ALA A 77 -3.31 -7.40 -20.51
C ALA A 77 -2.04 -6.56 -20.28
N PHE A 78 -1.09 -7.08 -19.47
CA PHE A 78 0.22 -6.44 -19.29
C PHE A 78 0.89 -6.22 -20.65
N ASP A 79 1.02 -4.96 -21.03
CA ASP A 79 1.68 -4.57 -22.27
C ASP A 79 3.19 -4.59 -22.07
N CYS A 80 3.78 -5.71 -22.50
CA CYS A 80 5.21 -5.94 -22.48
C CYS A 80 5.86 -5.65 -23.84
N GLN A 81 5.14 -5.00 -24.78
CA GLN A 81 5.69 -4.70 -26.12
C GLN A 81 6.90 -3.77 -26.07
N ASN A 82 6.97 -2.92 -25.04
CA ASN A 82 8.03 -1.93 -24.88
C ASN A 82 9.15 -2.37 -23.93
N TYR A 83 9.04 -3.53 -23.28
CA TYR A 83 10.05 -3.99 -22.32
C TYR A 83 11.20 -4.72 -23.02
N GLN A 84 12.43 -4.37 -22.65
CA GLN A 84 13.65 -4.99 -23.14
C GLN A 84 14.17 -6.08 -22.20
N LEU A 85 14.88 -7.08 -22.75
CA LEU A 85 15.53 -8.13 -21.96
C LEU A 85 16.45 -7.50 -20.92
N GLY A 86 16.24 -7.83 -19.64
CA GLY A 86 17.00 -7.30 -18.52
C GLY A 86 16.49 -5.96 -17.98
N GLU A 87 15.41 -5.37 -18.52
CA GLU A 87 14.86 -4.12 -18.01
C GLU A 87 14.15 -4.31 -16.65
N PRO A 88 14.41 -3.48 -15.63
CA PRO A 88 13.75 -3.62 -14.33
C PRO A 88 12.24 -3.30 -14.43
N LEU A 89 11.41 -4.14 -13.82
CA LEU A 89 9.96 -3.92 -13.72
C LEU A 89 9.63 -2.81 -12.71
N ASP A 90 8.42 -2.25 -12.80
CA ASP A 90 7.91 -1.24 -11.87
C ASP A 90 7.95 -1.69 -10.40
N ALA A 91 8.14 -0.73 -9.47
CA ALA A 91 8.36 -1.01 -8.04
C ALA A 91 7.20 -1.74 -7.35
N ASP A 92 5.97 -1.54 -7.82
CA ASP A 92 4.78 -2.21 -7.30
C ASP A 92 4.30 -3.37 -8.18
N PHE A 93 5.14 -3.85 -9.09
CA PHE A 93 4.74 -4.88 -10.04
C PHE A 93 4.40 -6.21 -9.32
N PRO A 94 3.15 -6.71 -9.44
CA PRO A 94 2.75 -7.96 -8.80
C PRO A 94 3.31 -9.16 -9.56
N PHE A 95 4.15 -9.92 -8.88
CA PHE A 95 4.79 -11.12 -9.42
C PHE A 95 4.12 -12.38 -8.87
N VAL A 96 3.90 -13.39 -9.73
CA VAL A 96 3.45 -14.72 -9.29
C VAL A 96 4.62 -15.69 -9.42
N PRO A 97 5.16 -16.22 -8.31
CA PRO A 97 6.25 -17.18 -8.39
C PRO A 97 5.87 -18.43 -9.16
N TRP A 98 6.79 -18.93 -9.98
CA TRP A 98 6.57 -20.16 -10.75
C TRP A 98 6.15 -21.34 -9.88
N LYS A 99 6.75 -21.47 -8.68
CA LYS A 99 6.37 -22.51 -7.70
C LYS A 99 4.91 -22.41 -7.24
N VAL A 100 4.36 -21.20 -7.15
CA VAL A 100 2.94 -20.96 -6.82
C VAL A 100 2.06 -21.41 -7.99
N VAL A 101 2.46 -21.11 -9.24
CA VAL A 101 1.74 -21.57 -10.44
C VAL A 101 1.72 -23.10 -10.52
N THR A 102 2.86 -23.76 -10.33
CA THR A 102 2.95 -25.24 -10.42
C THR A 102 2.21 -25.95 -9.29
N THR A 103 2.05 -25.31 -8.13
CA THR A 103 1.34 -25.89 -6.97
C THR A 103 -0.09 -25.36 -6.82
N TYR A 104 -0.59 -24.67 -7.85
CA TYR A 104 -1.89 -24.02 -7.81
C TYR A 104 -3.03 -24.99 -7.44
N GLY A 105 -3.01 -26.17 -8.05
CA GLY A 105 -4.01 -27.21 -7.83
C GLY A 105 -4.11 -27.68 -6.38
N GLU A 106 -2.97 -27.74 -5.69
CA GLU A 106 -2.89 -28.22 -4.31
C GLU A 106 -3.33 -27.17 -3.30
N LEU A 107 -3.04 -25.90 -3.60
CA LEU A 107 -3.14 -24.79 -2.65
C LEU A 107 -4.44 -24.01 -2.76
N PHE A 108 -4.94 -23.82 -3.98
CA PHE A 108 -6.01 -22.86 -4.25
C PHE A 108 -7.30 -23.50 -4.76
N ILE A 109 -7.34 -24.80 -5.12
CA ILE A 109 -8.59 -25.48 -5.48
C ILE A 109 -9.43 -25.79 -4.23
N GLY A 110 -10.75 -25.52 -4.30
CA GLY A 110 -11.72 -25.75 -3.22
C GLY A 110 -12.26 -24.46 -2.63
N LYS A 111 -12.49 -24.41 -1.30
CA LYS A 111 -13.06 -23.23 -0.60
C LYS A 111 -12.21 -21.95 -0.73
N THR A 112 -10.96 -22.09 -1.15
CA THR A 112 -9.98 -21.03 -1.39
C THR A 112 -10.10 -20.37 -2.78
N ASN A 113 -10.82 -21.00 -3.73
CA ASN A 113 -11.11 -20.46 -5.07
C ASN A 113 -12.53 -19.88 -5.16
N ARG A 114 -12.92 -18.96 -4.26
CA ARG A 114 -14.22 -18.30 -4.37
C ARG A 114 -14.10 -17.10 -5.31
N PRO A 115 -14.65 -17.15 -6.55
CA PRO A 115 -14.75 -15.96 -7.37
C PRO A 115 -15.65 -14.96 -6.63
N HIS A 116 -15.08 -13.83 -6.21
CA HIS A 116 -15.89 -12.74 -5.69
C HIS A 116 -16.50 -12.01 -6.89
N GLN A 117 -17.83 -12.00 -6.98
CA GLN A 117 -18.54 -11.04 -7.83
C GLN A 117 -18.14 -9.65 -7.34
N ARG A 118 -17.56 -8.84 -8.24
CA ARG A 118 -17.09 -7.45 -8.03
C ARG A 118 -15.74 -7.29 -7.34
N SER A 119 -14.69 -7.63 -8.08
CA SER A 119 -13.52 -6.75 -8.19
C SER A 119 -13.03 -6.91 -9.62
N GLU A 120 -13.02 -5.82 -10.40
CA GLU A 120 -12.28 -5.83 -11.67
C GLU A 120 -10.86 -6.35 -11.39
N PRO A 121 -10.31 -7.23 -12.24
CA PRO A 121 -9.02 -7.84 -11.99
C PRO A 121 -7.95 -6.76 -12.05
N ALA A 122 -7.61 -6.21 -10.88
CA ALA A 122 -6.49 -5.32 -10.71
C ALA A 122 -5.22 -6.06 -11.15
N ARG A 123 -4.72 -5.71 -12.34
CA ARG A 123 -3.31 -5.79 -12.76
C ARG A 123 -2.56 -7.11 -12.57
N ALA A 124 -3.25 -8.23 -12.43
CA ALA A 124 -2.60 -9.53 -12.47
C ALA A 124 -2.08 -9.79 -13.89
N ASN A 125 -0.77 -10.07 -14.03
CA ASN A 125 -0.11 -10.55 -15.24
C ASN A 125 -1.09 -11.18 -16.23
N GLY A 126 -1.41 -10.52 -17.35
CA GLY A 126 -2.43 -10.97 -18.31
C GLY A 126 -2.22 -12.39 -18.88
N ALA A 127 -1.08 -13.02 -18.59
CA ALA A 127 -0.81 -14.43 -18.86
C ALA A 127 -1.55 -15.40 -17.93
N ILE A 128 -1.69 -15.11 -16.63
CA ILE A 128 -2.25 -16.05 -15.65
C ILE A 128 -3.78 -16.12 -15.70
N PRO A 129 -4.54 -15.01 -15.68
CA PRO A 129 -5.98 -15.05 -15.91
C PRO A 129 -6.32 -15.78 -17.21
N ARG A 130 -5.60 -15.47 -18.29
CA ARG A 130 -5.77 -16.12 -19.60
C ARG A 130 -5.43 -17.62 -19.57
N PHE A 131 -4.37 -18.02 -18.86
CA PHE A 131 -4.03 -19.42 -18.67
C PHE A 131 -5.13 -20.18 -17.92
N LEU A 132 -5.65 -19.61 -16.83
CA LEU A 132 -6.77 -20.19 -16.08
C LEU A 132 -8.02 -20.27 -16.95
N ASP A 133 -8.32 -19.25 -17.76
CA ASP A 133 -9.45 -19.27 -18.69
C ASP A 133 -9.33 -20.38 -19.75
N MET A 134 -8.14 -20.60 -20.30
CA MET A 134 -7.90 -21.70 -21.24
C MET A 134 -8.15 -23.07 -20.58
N VAL A 135 -7.72 -23.24 -19.33
CA VAL A 135 -7.97 -24.46 -18.55
C VAL A 135 -9.47 -24.62 -18.26
N ASN A 136 -10.13 -23.54 -17.85
CA ASN A 136 -11.57 -23.48 -17.59
C ASN A 136 -12.38 -23.89 -18.82
N GLN A 137 -12.03 -23.36 -20.00
CA GLN A 137 -12.69 -23.69 -21.26
C GLN A 137 -12.49 -25.16 -21.65
N LYS A 138 -11.27 -25.69 -21.51
CA LYS A 138 -10.97 -27.08 -21.88
C LYS A 138 -11.63 -28.09 -20.95
N LEU A 139 -11.71 -27.78 -19.66
CA LEU A 139 -12.15 -28.75 -18.64
C LEU A 139 -13.58 -28.51 -18.14
N GLY A 140 -14.25 -27.43 -18.58
CA GLY A 140 -15.59 -27.08 -18.11
C GLY A 140 -15.62 -26.74 -16.61
N ILE A 141 -14.58 -26.07 -16.11
CA ILE A 141 -14.44 -25.69 -14.69
C ILE A 141 -14.31 -24.18 -14.52
N SER A 142 -14.35 -23.69 -13.27
CA SER A 142 -14.21 -22.27 -12.93
C SER A 142 -13.09 -22.03 -11.91
N LEU A 143 -11.84 -21.97 -12.38
CA LEU A 143 -10.67 -21.55 -11.64
C LEU A 143 -10.51 -20.03 -11.73
N ALA A 144 -10.22 -19.37 -10.61
CA ALA A 144 -9.95 -17.93 -10.56
C ALA A 144 -8.72 -17.62 -9.68
N ILE A 145 -8.16 -16.42 -9.86
CA ILE A 145 -7.17 -15.90 -8.91
C ILE A 145 -7.83 -15.83 -7.52
N PRO A 146 -7.18 -16.39 -6.48
CA PRO A 146 -7.77 -16.44 -5.16
C PRO A 146 -7.88 -15.02 -4.57
N GLY A 147 -9.07 -14.67 -4.09
CA GLY A 147 -9.34 -13.40 -3.41
C GLY A 147 -8.98 -13.40 -1.92
N GLY A 148 -8.96 -12.20 -1.31
CA GLY A 148 -8.77 -12.00 0.13
C GLY A 148 -7.38 -12.40 0.63
N ILE A 149 -7.29 -13.05 1.79
CA ILE A 149 -6.01 -13.42 2.45
C ILE A 149 -5.14 -14.34 1.57
N SER A 150 -5.76 -15.06 0.63
CA SER A 150 -5.06 -15.96 -0.29
C SER A 150 -4.41 -15.20 -1.46
N THR A 151 -4.81 -13.95 -1.73
CA THR A 151 -4.19 -13.09 -2.76
C THR A 151 -2.73 -12.78 -2.40
N ASP A 152 -2.44 -12.50 -1.12
CA ASP A 152 -1.07 -12.27 -0.61
C ASP A 152 -0.15 -13.50 -0.73
N LYS A 153 -0.72 -14.71 -0.84
CA LYS A 153 0.04 -15.95 -1.05
C LYS A 153 0.28 -16.21 -2.54
N PHE A 154 -0.51 -15.57 -3.38
CA PHE A 154 -0.51 -15.75 -4.82
C PHE A 154 0.41 -14.75 -5.51
N PHE A 155 0.42 -13.49 -5.03
CA PHE A 155 1.30 -12.44 -5.52
C PHE A 155 2.37 -12.07 -4.49
N ILE A 156 3.56 -11.75 -4.98
CA ILE A 156 4.61 -11.07 -4.23
C ILE A 156 4.99 -9.78 -4.97
N THR A 157 5.50 -8.80 -4.23
CA THR A 157 6.00 -7.53 -4.78
C THR A 157 7.37 -7.26 -4.19
N PHE A 158 8.32 -6.87 -5.03
CA PHE A 158 9.63 -6.43 -4.59
C PHE A 158 9.59 -4.92 -4.36
N ARG A 159 9.27 -4.53 -3.13
CA ARG A 159 9.21 -3.12 -2.71
C ARG A 159 10.59 -2.67 -2.19
N ASN A 160 10.77 -1.35 -2.06
CA ASN A 160 11.91 -0.64 -1.43
C ASN A 160 13.11 -0.34 -2.36
N GLU A 161 14.14 0.33 -1.81
CA GLU A 161 15.43 0.70 -2.44
C GLU A 161 16.32 -0.52 -2.81
N THR A 162 15.72 -1.69 -3.02
CA THR A 162 16.41 -2.95 -3.32
C THR A 162 16.15 -3.40 -4.76
N PRO A 163 16.94 -4.33 -5.31
CA PRO A 163 16.78 -4.78 -6.69
C PRO A 163 15.37 -5.25 -7.01
N ARG A 164 14.92 -4.93 -8.22
CA ARG A 164 13.61 -5.31 -8.73
C ARG A 164 13.75 -6.45 -9.73
N PRO A 165 12.71 -7.31 -9.89
CA PRO A 165 12.70 -8.29 -10.95
C PRO A 165 12.88 -7.61 -12.30
N ARG A 166 13.67 -8.24 -13.18
CA ARG A 166 13.90 -7.76 -14.54
C ARG A 166 13.06 -8.56 -15.52
N TYR A 167 12.55 -7.88 -16.54
CA TYR A 167 11.86 -8.52 -17.64
C TYR A 167 12.83 -9.46 -18.35
N PHE A 168 12.43 -10.72 -18.51
CA PHE A 168 13.20 -11.68 -19.28
C PHE A 168 12.70 -11.68 -20.71
N GLN A 169 11.60 -12.38 -20.97
CA GLN A 169 10.92 -12.36 -22.27
C GLN A 169 9.51 -12.94 -22.14
N ARG A 170 8.65 -12.60 -23.09
CA ARG A 170 7.36 -13.27 -23.30
C ARG A 170 7.52 -14.36 -24.34
N SER A 171 7.28 -15.62 -23.93
CA SER A 171 7.19 -16.73 -24.87
C SER A 171 5.75 -17.27 -24.99
N ARG A 172 5.38 -17.71 -26.20
CA ARG A 172 4.13 -18.43 -26.49
C ARG A 172 4.37 -19.92 -26.75
N ASP A 173 5.62 -20.34 -26.84
CA ASP A 173 6.04 -21.72 -27.15
C ASP A 173 7.34 -22.03 -26.41
N GLN A 174 7.41 -23.19 -25.78
CA GLN A 174 8.61 -23.69 -25.11
C GLN A 174 9.85 -23.68 -26.01
N LYS A 175 9.68 -23.89 -27.33
CA LYS A 175 10.78 -23.90 -28.31
C LYS A 175 11.41 -22.52 -28.56
N VAL A 176 10.72 -21.44 -28.20
CA VAL A 176 11.16 -20.05 -28.41
C VAL A 176 11.85 -19.50 -27.15
N LEU A 177 11.66 -20.14 -25.99
CA LEU A 177 12.27 -19.71 -24.73
C LEU A 177 13.69 -20.31 -24.61
N SER A 178 14.70 -19.64 -25.17
CA SER A 178 16.09 -20.00 -24.89
C SER A 178 16.48 -19.55 -23.47
N LEU A 179 16.76 -20.51 -22.59
CA LEU A 179 17.24 -20.28 -21.22
C LEU A 179 18.77 -20.29 -21.12
N GLU A 180 19.47 -20.53 -22.24
CA GLU A 180 20.93 -20.61 -22.29
C GLU A 180 21.58 -19.21 -22.14
N GLU A 181 20.84 -18.16 -22.49
CA GLU A 181 21.23 -16.74 -22.38
C GLU A 181 20.54 -16.06 -21.19
N LEU A 182 20.73 -16.61 -19.97
CA LEU A 182 20.33 -15.85 -18.78
C LEU A 182 21.16 -14.55 -18.74
N PRO A 183 20.51 -13.38 -18.57
CA PRO A 183 21.22 -12.12 -18.47
C PRO A 183 22.19 -12.17 -17.30
N ALA A 184 23.37 -11.57 -17.50
CA ALA A 184 24.34 -11.39 -16.43
C ALA A 184 23.69 -10.63 -15.26
N ILE A 185 24.13 -10.95 -14.04
CA ILE A 185 23.71 -10.19 -12.86
C ILE A 185 24.15 -8.74 -13.07
N SER A 186 23.22 -7.81 -12.93
CA SER A 186 23.53 -6.38 -13.03
C SER A 186 24.37 -5.95 -11.82
N ASP A 187 25.53 -5.35 -12.08
CA ASP A 187 26.36 -4.76 -11.02
C ASP A 187 25.60 -3.64 -10.28
N ASP A 188 24.72 -2.93 -10.98
CA ASP A 188 23.83 -1.92 -10.39
C ASP A 188 22.89 -2.55 -9.36
N ASP A 189 22.33 -3.73 -9.63
CA ASP A 189 21.48 -4.45 -8.65
C ASP A 189 22.30 -4.86 -7.42
N ALA A 190 23.52 -5.35 -7.62
CA ALA A 190 24.40 -5.71 -6.52
C ALA A 190 24.77 -4.48 -5.67
N GLN A 191 24.99 -3.32 -6.29
CA GLN A 191 25.28 -2.07 -5.61
C GLN A 191 24.04 -1.53 -4.89
N LEU A 192 22.88 -1.51 -5.55
CA LEU A 192 21.59 -1.11 -4.97
C LEU A 192 21.27 -1.90 -3.71
N PHE A 193 21.44 -3.23 -3.74
CA PHE A 193 21.24 -4.05 -2.54
C PHE A 193 22.22 -3.68 -1.42
N LYS A 194 23.50 -3.45 -1.74
CA LYS A 194 24.52 -3.11 -0.74
C LYS A 194 24.32 -1.72 -0.14
N SER A 195 23.85 -0.75 -0.92
CA SER A 195 23.56 0.61 -0.46
C SER A 195 22.22 0.73 0.26
N ALA A 196 21.30 -0.22 0.06
CA ALA A 196 20.01 -0.23 0.74
C ALA A 196 20.16 -0.36 2.26
N THR A 197 19.20 0.16 3.01
CA THR A 197 19.19 0.06 4.47
C THR A 197 19.24 -1.41 4.93
N PRO A 198 19.79 -1.74 6.11
CA PRO A 198 19.79 -3.11 6.63
C PRO A 198 18.38 -3.72 6.74
N VAL A 199 17.38 -2.86 6.95
CA VAL A 199 15.96 -3.23 6.99
C VAL A 199 15.46 -3.63 5.60
N ALA A 200 15.71 -2.79 4.59
CA ALA A 200 15.34 -3.06 3.21
C ALA A 200 16.03 -4.33 2.68
N GLN A 201 17.33 -4.52 2.98
CA GLN A 201 18.08 -5.73 2.63
C GLN A 201 17.42 -6.99 3.19
N LYS A 202 17.02 -6.96 4.47
CA LYS A 202 16.34 -8.10 5.11
C LYS A 202 14.98 -8.39 4.46
N LEU A 203 14.18 -7.36 4.18
CA LEU A 203 12.88 -7.52 3.50
C LEU A 203 13.05 -8.12 2.10
N PHE A 204 14.06 -7.69 1.36
CA PHE A 204 14.38 -8.23 0.04
C PHE A 204 14.73 -9.73 0.12
N LEU A 205 15.64 -10.12 1.03
CA LEU A 205 16.01 -11.53 1.20
C LEU A 205 14.82 -12.40 1.63
N GLU A 206 13.94 -11.88 2.48
CA GLU A 206 12.69 -12.56 2.84
C GLU A 206 11.79 -12.74 1.62
N THR A 207 11.66 -11.72 0.76
CA THR A 207 10.85 -11.76 -0.47
C THR A 207 11.42 -12.74 -1.50
N VAL A 208 12.74 -12.73 -1.72
CA VAL A 208 13.44 -13.71 -2.57
C VAL A 208 13.19 -15.13 -2.06
N SER A 209 13.22 -15.35 -0.75
CA SER A 209 12.94 -16.67 -0.18
C SER A 209 11.51 -17.16 -0.46
N LEU A 210 10.55 -16.27 -0.70
CA LEU A 210 9.18 -16.63 -1.05
C LEU A 210 9.07 -17.09 -2.51
N VAL A 211 9.96 -16.64 -3.40
CA VAL A 211 10.01 -17.09 -4.81
C VAL A 211 10.31 -18.58 -4.89
N GLU A 212 11.24 -19.05 -4.05
CA GLU A 212 11.74 -20.42 -4.07
C GLU A 212 10.88 -21.41 -3.28
N ARG A 213 9.96 -20.91 -2.43
CA ARG A 213 9.18 -21.73 -1.49
C ARG A 213 7.75 -21.95 -1.97
N VAL A 214 7.24 -23.17 -1.74
CA VAL A 214 5.81 -23.48 -1.90
C VAL A 214 5.02 -22.91 -0.71
N PRO A 215 3.96 -22.10 -0.93
CA PRO A 215 3.13 -21.59 0.16
C PRO A 215 2.46 -22.74 0.93
N LYS A 216 2.84 -22.97 2.19
CA LYS A 216 2.17 -23.98 3.03
C LYS A 216 0.72 -23.56 3.38
N LYS A 217 -0.23 -24.52 3.32
CA LYS A 217 -1.56 -24.43 3.97
C LYS A 217 -1.39 -24.09 5.45
N ASP A 218 -2.26 -23.23 5.98
CA ASP A 218 -2.00 -22.50 7.22
C ASP A 218 -1.67 -23.41 8.41
N GLY A 219 -0.52 -23.15 9.03
CA GLY A 219 -0.11 -23.71 10.32
C GLY A 219 0.12 -22.57 11.32
N ARG A 220 -0.25 -22.79 12.59
CA ARG A 220 -0.25 -21.81 13.71
C ARG A 220 1.08 -21.05 13.93
N GLY A 221 2.19 -21.47 13.33
CA GLY A 221 3.50 -20.80 13.42
C GLY A 221 3.73 -19.57 12.52
N LYS A 222 2.86 -19.29 11.54
CA LYS A 222 3.05 -18.17 10.57
C LYS A 222 2.59 -16.79 11.05
N ASN A 223 1.74 -16.71 12.08
CA ASN A 223 1.30 -15.43 12.63
C ASN A 223 2.49 -14.60 13.14
N ASN A 224 3.51 -15.26 13.69
CA ASN A 224 4.72 -14.58 14.15
C ASN A 224 5.53 -14.01 12.99
N GLN A 225 5.78 -14.76 11.91
CA GLN A 225 6.53 -14.26 10.75
C GLN A 225 5.85 -13.07 10.06
N LYS A 226 4.51 -13.12 9.88
CA LYS A 226 3.74 -11.99 9.32
C LYS A 226 3.80 -10.77 10.24
N SER A 227 3.70 -10.96 11.55
CA SER A 227 3.84 -9.88 12.54
C SER A 227 5.23 -9.25 12.51
N GLN A 228 6.29 -10.07 12.45
CA GLN A 228 7.66 -9.59 12.34
C GLN A 228 7.90 -8.78 11.06
N ARG A 229 7.39 -9.26 9.92
CA ARG A 229 7.47 -8.54 8.64
C ARG A 229 6.77 -7.18 8.72
N LYS A 230 5.54 -7.13 9.24
CA LYS A 230 4.83 -5.86 9.45
C LYS A 230 5.58 -4.92 10.39
N LYS A 231 6.21 -5.44 11.45
CA LYS A 231 7.03 -4.62 12.36
C LYS A 231 8.25 -4.05 11.64
N LEU A 232 8.83 -4.80 10.70
CA LEU A 232 9.96 -4.36 9.89
C LEU A 232 9.56 -3.31 8.85
N GLU A 233 8.45 -3.51 8.14
CA GLU A 233 7.87 -2.55 7.19
C GLU A 233 7.55 -1.21 7.88
N ARG A 234 6.96 -1.23 9.08
CA ARG A 234 6.71 -0.01 9.87
C ARG A 234 7.99 0.74 10.24
N LYS A 235 9.07 0.01 10.60
CA LYS A 235 10.38 0.62 10.88
C LYS A 235 11.01 1.24 9.64
N GLN A 236 10.87 0.60 8.49
CA GLN A 236 11.33 1.18 7.22
C GLN A 236 10.57 2.48 6.92
N MET A 237 9.25 2.48 7.08
CA MET A 237 8.42 3.67 6.89
C MET A 237 8.81 4.84 7.81
N VAL A 238 9.22 4.55 9.05
CA VAL A 238 9.81 5.59 9.94
C VAL A 238 11.08 6.15 9.32
N ALA A 239 12.03 5.30 8.91
CA ALA A 239 13.27 5.74 8.29
C ALA A 239 13.03 6.56 7.01
N ASP A 240 12.11 6.12 6.15
CA ASP A 240 11.73 6.83 4.94
C ASP A 240 11.14 8.21 5.29
N SER A 241 10.18 8.27 6.23
CA SER A 241 9.59 9.54 6.66
C SER A 241 10.62 10.52 7.23
N GLN A 242 11.62 10.02 7.95
CA GLN A 242 12.70 10.83 8.51
C GLN A 242 13.63 11.38 7.43
N LYS A 243 13.92 10.56 6.40
CA LYS A 243 14.75 10.94 5.25
C LYS A 243 14.06 12.04 4.43
N LEU A 244 12.77 11.86 4.13
CA LEU A 244 11.98 12.83 3.37
C LEU A 244 11.93 14.21 4.02
N LEU A 245 11.78 14.24 5.33
CA LEU A 245 11.72 15.47 6.11
C LEU A 245 13.11 16.03 6.47
N GLY A 246 14.20 15.31 6.15
CA GLY A 246 15.55 15.72 6.50
C GLY A 246 15.87 15.66 8.01
N VAL A 247 15.01 15.04 8.82
CA VAL A 247 15.12 15.05 10.29
C VAL A 247 16.06 13.99 10.85
N ALA A 248 16.50 13.02 10.05
CA ALA A 248 17.54 12.05 10.42
C ALA A 248 18.87 12.22 9.67
N SER A 249 18.91 13.08 8.65
CA SER A 249 20.11 13.30 7.85
C SER A 249 21.13 14.14 8.64
N PRO A 250 22.43 13.78 8.66
CA PRO A 250 23.48 14.58 9.31
C PRO A 250 23.52 16.03 8.80
N ASP A 251 23.20 16.22 7.53
CA ASP A 251 23.16 17.52 6.87
C ASP A 251 21.81 18.25 7.04
N GLY A 252 20.79 17.60 7.61
CA GLY A 252 19.47 18.19 7.85
C GLY A 252 18.64 18.46 6.58
N VAL A 253 19.09 17.97 5.42
CA VAL A 253 18.46 18.29 4.12
C VAL A 253 17.28 17.34 3.85
N ALA A 254 16.10 17.92 3.66
CA ALA A 254 14.90 17.21 3.20
C ALA A 254 15.01 16.80 1.73
N GLU A 255 14.40 15.67 1.34
CA GLU A 255 14.29 15.31 -0.06
C GLU A 255 13.37 16.31 -0.80
N ASP A 256 13.58 16.51 -2.10
CA ASP A 256 12.70 17.34 -2.92
C ASP A 256 11.38 16.60 -3.24
N VAL A 257 10.42 16.72 -2.33
CA VAL A 257 9.16 15.95 -2.34
C VAL A 257 7.99 16.82 -1.87
N VAL A 258 6.81 16.51 -2.37
CA VAL A 258 5.56 17.11 -1.91
C VAL A 258 4.81 16.07 -1.10
N LEU A 259 4.58 16.36 0.17
CA LEU A 259 3.74 15.53 1.03
C LEU A 259 2.28 15.91 0.79
N VAL A 260 1.45 14.93 0.42
CA VAL A 260 0.02 15.12 0.17
C VAL A 260 -0.76 14.17 1.05
N CYS A 261 -1.48 14.71 2.02
CA CYS A 261 -2.38 13.96 2.88
C CYS A 261 -3.80 14.02 2.34
N PHE A 262 -4.47 12.87 2.32
CA PHE A 262 -5.90 12.77 2.08
C PHE A 262 -6.61 12.24 3.32
N ASP A 263 -7.81 12.72 3.55
CA ASP A 263 -8.78 12.11 4.46
C ASP A 263 -10.14 12.18 3.77
N VAL A 264 -10.87 11.06 3.72
CA VAL A 264 -12.15 10.97 3.02
C VAL A 264 -13.25 10.49 3.95
N GLU A 265 -14.22 11.36 4.16
CA GLU A 265 -15.43 11.03 4.90
C GLU A 265 -16.52 10.51 3.97
N ALA A 266 -17.21 9.47 4.42
CA ALA A 266 -18.35 8.90 3.74
C ALA A 266 -19.55 8.84 4.67
N ILE A 267 -20.75 8.95 4.10
CA ILE A 267 -21.99 8.83 4.88
C ILE A 267 -22.03 7.45 5.53
N GLU A 268 -22.40 7.38 6.81
CA GLU A 268 -22.40 6.15 7.60
C GLU A 268 -23.35 5.07 7.08
N ARG A 269 -24.39 5.48 6.34
CA ARG A 269 -25.45 4.60 5.86
C ARG A 269 -25.18 4.11 4.43
N PRO A 270 -25.36 2.80 4.16
CA PRO A 270 -25.23 2.25 2.82
C PRO A 270 -26.04 3.05 1.79
N PRO A 271 -25.46 3.40 0.63
CA PRO A 271 -24.25 2.83 0.04
C PRO A 271 -22.93 3.49 0.45
N ASN A 272 -22.91 4.27 1.53
CA ASN A 272 -21.76 5.02 2.02
C ASN A 272 -21.14 5.96 0.97
N PRO A 273 -21.94 6.85 0.35
CA PRO A 273 -21.41 7.82 -0.59
C PRO A 273 -20.41 8.76 0.10
N ILE A 274 -19.33 9.09 -0.61
CA ILE A 274 -18.32 10.05 -0.16
C ILE A 274 -18.97 11.42 -0.01
N SER A 275 -18.89 12.01 1.17
CA SER A 275 -19.47 13.32 1.50
C SER A 275 -18.43 14.42 1.51
N GLU A 276 -17.22 14.15 1.96
CA GLU A 276 -16.18 15.17 2.17
C GLU A 276 -14.80 14.61 1.84
N ILE A 277 -13.92 15.49 1.34
CA ILE A 277 -12.54 15.19 1.04
C ILE A 277 -11.67 16.30 1.62
N GLY A 278 -10.77 15.92 2.51
CA GLY A 278 -9.70 16.77 3.01
C GLY A 278 -8.42 16.52 2.23
N ILE A 279 -7.70 17.61 1.93
CA ILE A 279 -6.38 17.55 1.32
C ILE A 279 -5.46 18.49 2.08
N ALA A 280 -4.33 17.99 2.57
CA ALA A 280 -3.29 18.82 3.18
C ALA A 280 -1.97 18.61 2.45
N ILE A 281 -1.32 19.69 2.06
CA ILE A 281 -0.12 19.66 1.21
C ILE A 281 1.01 20.41 1.89
N LEU A 282 2.18 19.78 1.98
CA LEU A 282 3.43 20.41 2.39
C LEU A 282 4.50 20.16 1.32
N ASP A 283 5.00 21.23 0.72
CA ASP A 283 6.15 21.17 -0.18
C ASP A 283 7.44 21.27 0.64
N THR A 284 8.35 20.30 0.53
CA THR A 284 9.59 20.35 1.32
C THR A 284 10.51 21.50 0.95
N ARG A 285 10.32 22.12 -0.23
CA ARG A 285 11.03 23.35 -0.62
C ARG A 285 10.68 24.53 0.28
N ASP A 286 9.45 24.56 0.81
CA ASP A 286 8.96 25.64 1.67
C ASP A 286 9.59 25.57 3.08
N ILE A 287 10.03 24.38 3.52
CA ILE A 287 10.63 24.16 4.85
C ILE A 287 12.16 24.12 4.83
N ALA A 288 12.81 24.17 3.66
CA ALA A 288 14.25 23.94 3.50
C ALA A 288 15.15 24.89 4.31
N LYS A 289 14.63 26.05 4.74
CA LYS A 289 15.38 27.07 5.52
C LYS A 289 14.84 27.25 6.94
N THR A 290 13.89 26.43 7.36
CA THR A 290 13.18 26.58 8.63
C THR A 290 13.39 25.31 9.44
N ALA A 291 13.96 25.43 10.64
CA ALA A 291 14.04 24.30 11.55
C ALA A 291 12.62 23.85 11.94
N PRO A 292 12.36 22.54 12.16
CA PRO A 292 11.01 22.04 12.41
C PRO A 292 10.35 22.62 13.67
N GLY A 293 11.14 22.94 14.70
CA GLY A 293 10.63 23.15 16.04
C GLY A 293 9.98 21.89 16.63
N PRO A 294 9.38 21.99 17.83
CA PRO A 294 8.75 20.86 18.50
C PRO A 294 7.64 20.24 17.66
N ALA A 295 7.72 18.94 17.41
CA ALA A 295 6.79 18.19 16.57
C ALA A 295 6.50 18.83 15.18
N GLY A 296 7.41 19.65 14.65
CA GLY A 296 7.25 20.32 13.35
C GLY A 296 6.40 21.60 13.39
N GLN A 297 6.19 22.20 14.56
CA GLN A 297 5.36 23.40 14.75
C GLN A 297 5.67 24.55 13.78
N GLU A 298 6.95 24.80 13.50
CA GLU A 298 7.36 25.89 12.60
C GLU A 298 6.99 25.62 11.14
N TRP A 299 6.73 24.37 10.78
CA TRP A 299 6.29 23.96 9.45
C TRP A 299 4.77 23.98 9.29
N TRP A 300 4.01 23.98 10.38
CA TRP A 300 2.54 23.92 10.32
C TRP A 300 1.90 25.08 9.53
N PRO A 301 2.39 26.33 9.59
CA PRO A 301 1.84 27.44 8.80
C PRO A 301 2.04 27.29 7.29
N LEU A 302 2.98 26.43 6.87
CA LEU A 302 3.32 26.19 5.46
C LEU A 302 2.44 25.11 4.81
N ILE A 303 1.60 24.44 5.61
CA ILE A 303 0.66 23.44 5.12
C ILE A 303 -0.49 24.14 4.39
N LYS A 304 -0.68 23.82 3.12
CA LYS A 304 -1.84 24.23 2.32
C LYS A 304 -2.98 23.25 2.54
N ALA A 305 -4.13 23.74 2.97
CA ALA A 305 -5.28 22.91 3.30
C ALA A 305 -6.45 23.17 2.35
N HIS A 306 -7.12 22.10 1.94
CA HIS A 306 -8.32 22.14 1.13
C HIS A 306 -9.38 21.25 1.75
N HIS A 307 -10.62 21.74 1.74
CA HIS A 307 -11.78 20.97 2.17
C HIS A 307 -12.84 21.02 1.08
N LEU A 308 -13.21 19.86 0.54
CA LEU A 308 -14.18 19.72 -0.52
C LEU A 308 -15.38 18.94 0.04
N ARG A 309 -16.57 19.52 -0.04
CA ARG A 309 -17.82 18.87 0.37
C ARG A 309 -18.67 18.61 -0.86
N VAL A 310 -19.09 17.37 -1.07
CA VAL A 310 -19.93 17.00 -2.22
C VAL A 310 -21.26 17.72 -2.10
N ARG A 311 -21.56 18.61 -3.05
CA ARG A 311 -22.68 19.57 -2.97
C ARG A 311 -24.02 18.89 -2.67
N GLU A 312 -24.28 17.78 -3.35
CA GLU A 312 -25.51 16.99 -3.23
C GLU A 312 -25.69 16.34 -1.84
N LEU A 313 -24.60 16.17 -1.11
CA LEU A 313 -24.56 15.50 0.20
C LEU A 313 -24.24 16.46 1.34
N SER A 314 -23.98 17.74 1.04
CA SER A 314 -23.58 18.76 2.02
C SER A 314 -24.59 18.99 3.15
N ALA A 315 -25.87 18.68 2.93
CA ALA A 315 -26.90 18.74 3.97
C ALA A 315 -26.89 17.54 4.94
N LEU A 316 -26.16 16.47 4.62
CA LEU A 316 -26.06 15.28 5.44
C LEU A 316 -24.89 15.40 6.44
N VAL A 317 -25.12 14.93 7.65
CA VAL A 317 -24.11 14.92 8.73
C VAL A 317 -24.14 13.57 9.42
N ASN A 318 -22.97 12.94 9.52
CA ASN A 318 -22.79 11.70 10.28
C ASN A 318 -23.05 11.93 11.77
N ARG A 319 -23.82 11.04 12.39
CA ARG A 319 -24.24 11.15 13.81
C ARG A 319 -24.45 9.81 14.50
N ASP A 320 -24.62 8.71 13.75
CA ASP A 320 -25.00 7.41 14.31
C ASP A 320 -23.80 6.70 14.92
N TYR A 321 -22.60 6.85 14.34
CA TYR A 321 -21.36 6.21 14.82
C TYR A 321 -20.25 7.21 15.16
N VAL A 322 -20.21 8.31 14.42
CA VAL A 322 -19.23 9.38 14.51
C VAL A 322 -19.98 10.70 14.50
N GLN A 323 -19.61 11.60 15.43
CA GLN A 323 -20.18 12.93 15.47
C GLN A 323 -19.42 13.84 14.48
N GLY A 324 -19.90 13.92 13.24
CA GLY A 324 -19.30 14.76 12.20
C GLY A 324 -19.42 16.26 12.51
N CYS A 325 -18.44 17.05 12.06
CA CYS A 325 -18.46 18.51 12.14
C CYS A 325 -18.12 19.17 10.78
N PRO A 326 -18.89 18.86 9.72
CA PRO A 326 -18.52 19.19 8.34
C PRO A 326 -18.45 20.70 8.05
N ASP A 327 -19.14 21.51 8.85
CA ASP A 327 -19.15 22.97 8.72
C ASP A 327 -17.97 23.65 9.43
N ALA A 328 -17.19 22.93 10.23
CA ALA A 328 -16.18 23.48 11.13
C ALA A 328 -14.74 23.32 10.59
N PHE A 329 -14.50 23.73 9.34
CA PHE A 329 -13.15 23.69 8.77
C PHE A 329 -12.28 24.81 9.37
N ASN A 330 -11.18 24.42 10.03
CA ASN A 330 -10.34 25.34 10.81
C ASN A 330 -9.27 26.05 9.97
N PHE A 331 -8.99 25.56 8.76
CA PHE A 331 -7.81 25.94 7.98
C PHE A 331 -8.15 26.66 6.67
N GLY A 332 -9.36 27.20 6.56
CA GLY A 332 -9.81 27.95 5.40
C GLY A 332 -11.31 27.86 5.17
N GLU A 333 -11.72 27.94 3.91
CA GLU A 333 -13.12 27.81 3.50
C GLU A 333 -13.38 26.49 2.79
N SER A 334 -14.55 25.90 3.04
CA SER A 334 -14.98 24.69 2.34
C SER A 334 -15.46 25.02 0.93
N THR A 335 -15.09 24.19 -0.04
CA THR A 335 -15.60 24.27 -1.41
C THR A 335 -16.66 23.20 -1.65
N PHE A 336 -17.58 23.45 -2.60
CA PHE A 336 -18.74 22.60 -2.83
C PHE A 336 -18.84 22.12 -4.28
N PRO A 337 -17.93 21.27 -4.77
CA PRO A 337 -18.06 20.67 -6.09
C PRO A 337 -19.28 19.74 -6.14
N THR A 338 -19.92 19.63 -7.31
CA THR A 338 -20.87 18.52 -7.54
C THR A 338 -20.14 17.18 -7.53
N LYS A 339 -20.90 16.09 -7.37
CA LYS A 339 -20.34 14.74 -7.45
C LYS A 339 -19.56 14.50 -8.75
N SER A 340 -20.02 15.02 -9.88
CA SER A 340 -19.33 14.92 -11.17
C SER A 340 -18.07 15.77 -11.26
N GLU A 341 -18.02 16.91 -10.58
CA GLU A 341 -16.88 17.84 -10.58
C GLU A 341 -15.81 17.43 -9.55
N THR A 342 -16.15 16.58 -8.58
CA THR A 342 -15.28 16.24 -7.44
C THR A 342 -13.92 15.71 -7.90
N LYS A 343 -13.91 14.83 -8.92
CA LYS A 343 -12.66 14.29 -9.50
C LYS A 343 -11.78 15.41 -10.05
N GLU A 344 -12.36 16.29 -10.86
CA GLU A 344 -11.62 17.39 -11.50
C GLU A 344 -11.13 18.40 -10.46
N ALA A 345 -11.93 18.68 -9.43
CA ALA A 345 -11.54 19.55 -8.34
C ALA A 345 -10.30 19.01 -7.60
N ILE A 346 -10.25 17.71 -7.30
CA ILE A 346 -9.09 17.08 -6.67
C ILE A 346 -7.87 17.16 -7.60
N LEU A 347 -8.02 16.83 -8.88
CA LEU A 347 -6.92 16.90 -9.84
C LEU A 347 -6.40 18.33 -10.00
N SER A 348 -7.26 19.34 -10.03
CA SER A 348 -6.84 20.75 -10.13
C SER A 348 -5.94 21.20 -8.98
N ILE A 349 -6.11 20.61 -7.78
CA ILE A 349 -5.28 20.87 -6.60
C ILE A 349 -3.91 20.17 -6.74
N LEU A 350 -3.87 18.99 -7.35
CA LEU A 350 -2.64 18.20 -7.51
C LEU A 350 -1.83 18.57 -8.75
N ASN A 351 -2.47 19.00 -9.83
CA ASN A 351 -1.87 19.27 -11.13
C ASN A 351 -0.66 20.22 -11.06
N PRO A 352 -0.64 21.29 -10.24
CA PRO A 352 0.54 22.14 -10.11
C PRO A 352 1.82 21.36 -9.73
N TYR A 353 1.69 20.28 -8.96
CA TYR A 353 2.81 19.44 -8.53
C TYR A 353 3.08 18.30 -9.52
N ILE A 354 2.02 17.73 -10.12
CA ILE A 354 2.14 16.66 -11.11
C ILE A 354 2.80 17.18 -12.39
N GLU A 355 2.36 18.33 -12.90
CA GLU A 355 2.86 18.94 -14.14
C GLU A 355 4.28 19.49 -13.97
N ASP A 356 4.63 19.98 -12.79
CA ASP A 356 6.02 20.37 -12.42
C ASP A 356 6.94 19.15 -12.22
N GLY A 357 6.44 17.93 -12.42
CA GLY A 357 7.22 16.69 -12.34
C GLY A 357 7.72 16.39 -10.93
N ARG A 358 7.06 16.93 -9.89
CA ARG A 358 7.47 16.73 -8.50
C ARG A 358 7.29 15.29 -8.05
N SER A 359 8.19 14.85 -7.17
CA SER A 359 7.99 13.61 -6.42
C SER A 359 6.92 13.85 -5.35
N ILE A 360 5.92 12.97 -5.27
CA ILE A 360 4.81 13.06 -4.31
C ILE A 360 4.86 11.87 -3.35
N ALA A 361 4.76 12.16 -2.06
CA ALA A 361 4.54 11.17 -1.00
C ALA A 361 3.12 11.32 -0.47
N LEU A 362 2.33 10.24 -0.56
CA LEU A 362 1.00 10.25 0.04
C LEU A 362 1.11 10.02 1.55
N VAL A 363 0.35 10.79 2.32
CA VAL A 363 0.27 10.68 3.78
C VAL A 363 -1.17 10.32 4.15
N GLY A 364 -1.35 9.47 5.16
CA GLY A 364 -2.68 9.13 5.65
C GLY A 364 -2.67 8.54 7.06
N HIS A 365 -3.86 8.22 7.55
CA HIS A 365 -4.08 7.52 8.80
C HIS A 365 -4.93 6.29 8.52
N ASP A 366 -4.31 5.11 8.37
CA ASP A 366 -4.91 3.95 7.66
C ASP A 366 -5.22 4.27 6.18
N ILE A 367 -4.18 4.72 5.47
CA ILE A 367 -4.23 5.31 4.12
C ILE A 367 -4.92 4.43 3.06
N HIS A 368 -5.00 3.12 3.29
CA HIS A 368 -5.65 2.19 2.38
C HIS A 368 -7.15 2.43 2.26
N GLN A 369 -7.80 2.99 3.28
CA GLN A 369 -9.22 3.33 3.21
C GLN A 369 -9.44 4.51 2.24
N ASP A 370 -8.67 5.58 2.38
CA ASP A 370 -8.79 6.78 1.56
C ASP A 370 -8.47 6.50 0.09
N ILE A 371 -7.43 5.71 -0.18
CA ILE A 371 -7.08 5.29 -1.55
C ILE A 371 -8.25 4.56 -2.22
N ARG A 372 -8.98 3.71 -1.47
CA ARG A 372 -10.15 3.00 -2.01
C ARG A 372 -11.30 3.97 -2.31
N TYR A 373 -11.53 4.96 -1.46
CA TYR A 373 -12.55 5.98 -1.72
C TYR A 373 -12.20 6.83 -2.94
N LEU A 374 -10.96 7.31 -3.05
CA LEU A 374 -10.50 8.07 -4.21
C LEU A 374 -10.57 7.25 -5.50
N PHE A 375 -10.23 5.95 -5.45
CA PHE A 375 -10.42 5.05 -6.58
C PHE A 375 -11.89 4.93 -7.00
N SER A 376 -12.83 4.90 -6.05
CA SER A 376 -14.27 4.88 -6.35
C SER A 376 -14.80 6.16 -7.00
N LEU A 377 -14.08 7.28 -6.86
CA LEU A 377 -14.30 8.53 -7.60
C LEU A 377 -13.64 8.54 -8.99
N GLY A 378 -12.97 7.45 -9.37
CA GLY A 378 -12.25 7.33 -10.63
C GLY A 378 -10.86 7.98 -10.61
N ILE A 379 -10.28 8.19 -9.43
CA ILE A 379 -8.89 8.66 -9.25
C ILE A 379 -8.03 7.46 -8.88
N ASP A 380 -7.29 6.93 -9.85
CA ASP A 380 -6.31 5.88 -9.60
C ASP A 380 -4.96 6.51 -9.26
N LEU A 381 -4.73 6.76 -7.97
CA LEU A 381 -3.47 7.31 -7.47
C LEU A 381 -2.26 6.43 -7.82
N ALA A 382 -2.44 5.12 -7.99
CA ALA A 382 -1.35 4.23 -8.39
C ALA A 382 -0.90 4.42 -9.85
N ASN A 383 -1.64 5.21 -10.65
CA ASN A 383 -1.29 5.53 -12.04
C ASN A 383 -0.67 6.92 -12.20
N ILE A 384 -0.62 7.69 -11.12
CA ILE A 384 0.03 9.00 -11.14
C ILE A 384 1.51 8.75 -10.93
N GLY A 385 2.30 8.79 -12.01
CA GLY A 385 3.73 8.47 -11.98
C GLY A 385 4.56 9.33 -11.02
N SER A 386 4.06 10.52 -10.64
CA SER A 386 4.66 11.40 -9.64
C SER A 386 4.56 10.85 -8.21
N ILE A 387 3.60 9.98 -7.91
CA ILE A 387 3.44 9.38 -6.58
C ILE A 387 4.45 8.25 -6.41
N LYS A 388 5.42 8.44 -5.50
CA LYS A 388 6.55 7.51 -5.32
C LYS A 388 6.45 6.64 -4.07
N GLN A 389 5.69 7.08 -3.08
CA GLN A 389 5.65 6.44 -1.77
C GLN A 389 4.42 6.82 -0.95
N THR A 390 4.20 6.07 0.13
CA THR A 390 3.09 6.22 1.07
C THR A 390 3.59 6.21 2.50
N ILE A 391 3.08 7.11 3.33
CA ILE A 391 3.37 7.24 4.75
C ILE A 391 2.06 7.08 5.52
N ASP A 392 2.06 6.18 6.49
CA ASP A 392 0.92 5.94 7.37
C ASP A 392 1.26 6.37 8.80
N SER A 393 0.60 7.43 9.27
CA SER A 393 0.78 7.96 10.62
C SER A 393 0.46 6.93 11.71
N GLN A 394 -0.47 6.00 11.46
CA GLN A 394 -0.77 4.93 12.41
C GLN A 394 0.42 3.96 12.54
N ALA A 395 1.07 3.63 11.43
CA ALA A 395 2.28 2.80 11.43
C ALA A 395 3.44 3.47 12.16
N LEU A 396 3.68 4.76 11.90
CA LEU A 396 4.71 5.56 12.56
C LEU A 396 4.51 5.63 14.08
N HIS A 397 3.25 5.87 14.52
CA HIS A 397 2.89 5.94 15.94
C HIS A 397 3.10 4.61 16.67
N GLN A 398 2.76 3.50 16.02
CA GLN A 398 3.01 2.19 16.60
C GLN A 398 4.50 1.89 16.80
N VAL A 399 5.39 2.42 15.95
CA VAL A 399 6.83 2.29 16.17
C VAL A 399 7.27 3.15 17.36
N LEU A 400 6.83 4.41 17.41
CA LEU A 400 7.17 5.34 18.49
C LEU A 400 6.76 4.77 19.86
N ARG A 401 5.54 4.24 19.95
CA ARG A 401 4.94 3.73 21.20
C ARG A 401 5.13 2.22 21.42
N GLU A 402 5.80 1.54 20.50
CA GLU A 402 6.05 0.09 20.54
C GLU A 402 4.76 -0.74 20.67
N LEU A 403 3.70 -0.33 19.95
CA LEU A 403 2.37 -0.94 20.00
C LEU A 403 2.17 -2.00 18.91
N ASP A 404 1.33 -2.99 19.25
CA ASP A 404 0.90 -4.04 18.31
C ASP A 404 -0.36 -3.66 17.52
N CYS A 405 -1.22 -2.80 18.08
CA CYS A 405 -2.45 -2.31 17.46
C CYS A 405 -2.35 -0.82 17.11
N GLY A 406 -3.03 -0.42 16.03
CA GLY A 406 -3.13 0.97 15.64
C GLY A 406 -4.00 1.76 16.62
N ARG A 407 -3.77 3.06 16.70
CA ARG A 407 -4.58 4.01 17.46
C ARG A 407 -5.20 5.00 16.48
N GLY A 408 -6.39 5.50 16.82
CA GLY A 408 -7.05 6.55 16.04
C GLY A 408 -6.31 7.89 16.14
N LEU A 409 -6.57 8.78 15.19
CA LEU A 409 -5.88 10.06 15.04
C LEU A 409 -5.87 10.91 16.33
N SER A 410 -7.00 11.03 17.02
CA SER A 410 -7.10 11.76 18.30
C SER A 410 -6.09 11.28 19.35
N ALA A 411 -5.90 9.97 19.48
CA ALA A 411 -4.93 9.40 20.42
C ALA A 411 -3.49 9.68 19.99
N VAL A 412 -3.20 9.63 18.68
CA VAL A 412 -1.88 9.97 18.14
C VAL A 412 -1.53 11.43 18.43
N LEU A 413 -2.45 12.34 18.17
CA LEU A 413 -2.27 13.78 18.43
C LEU A 413 -2.07 14.06 19.92
N SER A 414 -2.89 13.42 20.77
CA SER A 414 -2.74 13.53 22.22
C SER A 414 -1.38 13.03 22.69
N ASP A 415 -0.88 11.93 22.14
CA ASP A 415 0.44 11.37 22.51
C ASP A 415 1.62 12.25 22.05
N LEU A 416 1.40 13.13 21.06
CA LEU A 416 2.37 14.11 20.60
C LEU A 416 2.24 15.48 21.29
N GLY A 417 1.23 15.66 22.16
CA GLY A 417 0.92 16.97 22.75
C GLY A 417 0.35 17.98 21.75
N ILE A 418 -0.18 17.53 20.60
CA ILE A 418 -0.77 18.40 19.58
C ILE A 418 -2.25 18.61 19.91
N SER A 419 -2.62 19.85 20.23
CA SER A 419 -4.02 20.23 20.41
C SER A 419 -4.77 20.14 19.09
N SER A 420 -5.92 19.46 19.10
CA SER A 420 -6.82 19.35 17.95
C SER A 420 -8.24 19.73 18.34
N LYS A 421 -8.98 20.26 17.36
CA LYS A 421 -10.38 20.66 17.46
C LYS A 421 -11.09 20.28 16.17
N ASN A 422 -12.38 19.99 16.26
CA ASN A 422 -13.22 19.70 15.10
C ASN A 422 -12.66 18.55 14.24
N LEU A 423 -12.27 17.44 14.89
CA LEU A 423 -12.04 16.16 14.21
C LEU A 423 -13.39 15.64 13.66
N HIS A 424 -13.34 14.78 12.63
CA HIS A 424 -14.50 14.40 11.79
C HIS A 424 -14.97 15.55 10.89
N ASN A 425 -13.99 16.32 10.44
CA ASN A 425 -14.08 17.24 9.31
C ASN A 425 -12.88 16.87 8.45
N ALA A 426 -13.13 16.34 7.26
CA ALA A 426 -12.09 15.71 6.46
C ALA A 426 -10.89 16.66 6.23
N GLY A 427 -11.15 17.95 6.00
CA GLY A 427 -10.11 18.98 5.84
C GLY A 427 -9.24 19.15 7.09
N ASN A 428 -9.84 19.18 8.27
CA ASN A 428 -9.11 19.22 9.53
C ASN A 428 -8.32 17.94 9.76
N ASP A 429 -8.93 16.78 9.53
CA ASP A 429 -8.32 15.47 9.76
C ASP A 429 -7.11 15.25 8.84
N ALA A 430 -7.18 15.69 7.58
CA ALA A 430 -6.03 15.70 6.67
C ALA A 430 -4.87 16.56 7.21
N VAL A 431 -5.16 17.78 7.70
CA VAL A 431 -4.12 18.67 8.27
C VAL A 431 -3.52 18.07 9.54
N PHE A 432 -4.36 17.60 10.46
CA PHE A 432 -3.89 17.01 11.70
C PHE A 432 -3.13 15.70 11.46
N THR A 433 -3.50 14.90 10.47
CA THR A 433 -2.77 13.69 10.06
C THR A 433 -1.40 14.02 9.49
N LEU A 434 -1.29 15.09 8.67
CA LEU A 434 0.00 15.54 8.16
C LEU A 434 0.89 16.07 9.29
N ARG A 435 0.34 16.88 10.20
CA ARG A 435 1.06 17.35 11.41
C ARG A 435 1.50 16.18 12.30
N ALA A 436 0.64 15.19 12.50
CA ALA A 436 0.97 13.99 13.26
C ALA A 436 2.11 13.21 12.61
N SER A 437 2.08 13.03 11.28
CA SER A 437 3.13 12.33 10.54
C SER A 437 4.49 13.01 10.68
N ILE A 438 4.52 14.35 10.56
CA ILE A 438 5.72 15.16 10.76
C ILE A 438 6.23 15.01 12.20
N GLY A 439 5.34 15.21 13.19
CA GLY A 439 5.68 15.08 14.60
C GLY A 439 6.21 13.69 14.95
N LEU A 440 5.60 12.62 14.41
CA LEU A 440 6.05 11.25 14.63
C LEU A 440 7.43 10.98 14.03
N ALA A 441 7.75 11.51 12.85
CA ALA A 441 9.07 11.34 12.25
C ALA A 441 10.15 11.98 13.13
N ILE A 442 9.91 13.22 13.59
CA ILE A 442 10.81 13.98 14.48
C ILE A 442 10.97 13.25 15.82
N GLU A 443 9.86 12.88 16.45
CA GLU A 443 9.89 12.24 17.78
C GLU A 443 10.48 10.83 17.75
N ASN A 444 10.33 10.09 16.64
CA ASN A 444 11.06 8.83 16.46
C ASN A 444 12.57 9.06 16.40
N THR A 445 13.06 10.14 15.76
CA THR A 445 14.49 10.48 15.77
C THR A 445 14.95 10.82 17.19
N ARG A 446 14.19 11.66 17.90
CA ARG A 446 14.51 12.05 19.28
C ARG A 446 14.55 10.85 20.22
N LYS A 447 13.57 9.94 20.12
CA LYS A 447 13.53 8.70 20.92
C LYS A 447 14.72 7.79 20.62
N GLN A 448 15.16 7.70 19.36
CA GLN A 448 16.35 6.93 18.99
C GLN A 448 17.62 7.55 19.61
N ALA A 449 17.80 8.88 19.48
CA ALA A 449 18.94 9.58 20.04
C ALA A 449 19.01 9.50 21.58
N ALA A 450 17.87 9.64 22.28
CA ALA A 450 17.79 9.49 23.73
C ALA A 450 18.20 8.06 24.15
N LYS A 451 17.71 7.04 23.42
CA LYS A 451 18.07 5.64 23.68
C LYS A 451 19.56 5.36 23.50
N GLU A 452 20.20 5.96 22.49
CA GLU A 452 21.65 5.84 22.26
C GLU A 452 22.47 6.49 23.37
N LYS A 453 21.97 7.57 23.97
CA LYS A 453 22.58 8.27 25.11
C LYS A 453 22.24 7.65 26.48
N GLY A 454 21.26 6.74 26.53
CA GLY A 454 20.75 6.18 27.79
C GLY A 454 19.88 7.16 28.60
N GLU A 455 19.26 8.13 27.93
CA GLU A 455 18.38 9.14 28.53
C GLU A 455 16.91 8.73 28.43
N ASP A 456 16.09 9.24 29.35
CA ASP A 456 14.64 9.08 29.27
C ASP A 456 14.06 9.96 28.17
N TYR A 457 13.23 9.36 27.32
CA TYR A 457 12.55 10.06 26.24
C TYR A 457 11.22 10.64 26.73
N VAL A 458 11.06 11.96 26.54
CA VAL A 458 9.79 12.68 26.71
C VAL A 458 9.53 13.47 25.41
N PRO A 459 8.31 13.40 24.84
CA PRO A 459 7.99 14.20 23.65
C PRO A 459 8.18 15.69 23.95
N GLU A 460 8.75 16.42 23.00
CA GLU A 460 9.23 17.80 23.23
C GLU A 460 8.11 18.75 23.67
N MET A 461 6.94 18.53 23.10
CA MET A 461 5.72 19.30 23.38
C MET A 461 5.28 19.23 24.85
N PHE A 462 5.66 18.18 25.60
CA PHE A 462 5.36 18.06 27.03
C PHE A 462 6.48 18.58 27.93
N ALA A 463 7.68 18.79 27.39
CA ALA A 463 8.83 19.26 28.14
C ALA A 463 8.85 20.79 28.33
N ARG A 464 7.97 21.53 27.63
CA ARG A 464 7.77 22.96 27.88
C ARG A 464 6.94 23.15 29.14
N GLU A 465 7.50 23.84 30.13
CA GLU A 465 6.67 24.47 31.16
C GLU A 465 5.69 25.44 30.47
N PRO A 466 4.42 25.52 30.93
CA PRO A 466 3.48 26.48 30.36
C PRO A 466 4.08 27.87 30.54
N GLU A 467 4.29 28.60 29.43
CA GLU A 467 4.60 30.02 29.51
C GLU A 467 3.50 30.68 30.36
N SER A 468 3.90 31.32 31.46
CA SER A 468 2.98 32.07 32.30
C SER A 468 2.21 33.06 31.42
N PRO A 469 0.89 33.22 31.57
CA PRO A 469 0.17 34.20 30.79
C PRO A 469 0.79 35.58 31.08
N ALA A 470 1.36 36.21 30.05
CA ALA A 470 1.82 37.58 30.14
C ALA A 470 0.66 38.43 30.65
N GLU A 471 0.90 39.20 31.71
CA GLU A 471 -0.02 40.20 32.25
C GLU A 471 -0.25 41.30 31.20
N GLU A 472 -1.16 41.06 30.28
CA GLU A 472 -1.66 42.06 29.35
C GLU A 472 -3.13 42.30 29.66
N THR A 473 -3.41 43.06 30.72
CA THR A 473 -4.68 43.79 30.94
C THR A 473 -4.62 44.61 32.23
N ALA A 474 -3.82 45.68 32.24
CA ALA A 474 -3.94 46.73 33.26
C ALA A 474 -3.46 48.11 32.77
N GLU A 475 -3.79 48.52 31.54
CA GLU A 475 -3.48 49.91 31.11
C GLU A 475 -4.51 50.55 30.16
N VAL A 476 -5.78 50.14 30.21
CA VAL A 476 -6.88 50.80 29.47
C VAL A 476 -7.97 51.40 30.39
N ALA A 477 -7.70 51.49 31.70
CA ALA A 477 -8.63 52.09 32.66
C ALA A 477 -8.04 53.34 33.36
N LYS A 478 -7.53 54.32 32.59
CA LYS A 478 -7.17 55.65 33.13
C LYS A 478 -7.49 56.86 32.26
N GLU A 479 -8.23 56.73 31.16
CA GLU A 479 -8.74 57.90 30.41
C GLU A 479 -10.26 57.87 30.28
N ALA A 480 -10.94 58.22 31.37
CA ALA A 480 -12.34 58.67 31.34
C ALA A 480 -12.64 59.57 32.56
N GLU A 481 -11.86 60.65 32.73
CA GLU A 481 -12.29 61.80 33.52
C GLU A 481 -12.61 62.95 32.56
N VAL A 482 -13.90 63.11 32.25
CA VAL A 482 -14.44 64.32 31.60
C VAL A 482 -14.76 65.33 32.72
N PRO A 483 -14.19 66.54 32.73
CA PRO A 483 -14.59 67.55 33.69
C PRO A 483 -15.93 68.17 33.26
N MET A 484 -16.88 68.12 34.19
CA MET A 484 -18.16 68.81 34.15
C MET A 484 -17.94 70.33 34.11
N VAL A 485 -18.22 70.97 32.97
CA VAL A 485 -18.28 72.42 32.86
C VAL A 485 -19.63 72.89 33.37
N VAL A 486 -19.62 73.66 34.46
CA VAL A 486 -20.74 74.44 34.95
C VAL A 486 -20.78 75.75 34.16
N MET A 487 -21.85 75.98 33.39
CA MET A 487 -22.47 77.28 33.15
C MET A 487 -23.94 77.08 32.76
#